data_AF-A0AAJ7RBI9-F1
#
_entry.id   AF-A0AAJ7RBI9-F1
#
_cell.length_a   1.000
_cell.length_b   1.000
_cell.length_c   1.000
_cell.angle_alpha   90.00
_cell.angle_beta   90.00
_cell.angle_gamma   90.00
#
_symmetry.space_group_name_H-M   'P 1'
#
loop_
_entity.id
_entity.type
_entity.pdbx_description
1 polymer ?
#
loop_
_entity_poly.entity_id
_entity_poly.type
_entity_poly.pdbx_seq_one_letter_code
_entity_poly.pdbx_strand_id
1 'polypeptide(L)'
;MARKPSRKLSAIARALTAANSVSKQYHPSGERVMYPRNTRTLAKTPVTGGVPIEEEMCMALRMLVFGSCASPPRAEWARTGLTLRPPGQNMSFGLRAPRNSTRGLVTAVQAIMLKHFLFKSNRQDGALTPEASLKPNHDMQMEVLTSAIAEIVWRCAGGNVLQNSGRSASLNIVSNVSVPKAVVVLPQETPYLQHSVQYFQDGLTETLHLFEFTSLEDLQIFIKRYLYLFQDEGGPGAKLLLYSAVLSRGLSKVKSDLEDPKASMLGGCPEEGPITVVTLALTGRASPHLHNGVLHVGDENTYAVPQWGVLARSEVGFLVHESDGQVDKQPGSRLKTPSLPIWATLCLGHYGVLFNTNRELLRNYHAERRFEVQYYTCGGSHATLTVDTRAGDNASGLQDSATRDSMDIAATPLEKLIHTKWQDAQIHWNGTPVL
;
A
#
# COMPACT_ATOMS: atom_id res chain seq x y z
N MET A 1 -35.07 -55.83 -36.60
CA MET A 1 -34.59 -55.30 -35.29
C MET A 1 -35.13 -53.88 -35.13
N ALA A 2 -36.21 -53.70 -34.36
CA ALA A 2 -36.81 -52.39 -34.11
C ALA A 2 -36.18 -51.75 -32.85
N ARG A 3 -35.80 -50.47 -32.93
CA ARG A 3 -35.54 -49.62 -31.75
C ARG A 3 -36.43 -48.38 -31.82
N LYS A 4 -37.35 -48.27 -30.86
CA LYS A 4 -38.22 -47.10 -30.62
C LYS A 4 -37.39 -45.91 -30.08
N PRO A 5 -37.65 -44.67 -30.52
CA PRO A 5 -37.22 -43.49 -29.77
C PRO A 5 -38.20 -43.14 -28.63
N SER A 6 -37.65 -42.60 -27.56
CA SER A 6 -38.24 -42.48 -26.22
C SER A 6 -39.26 -41.34 -26.07
N ARG A 7 -40.34 -41.61 -25.31
CA ARG A 7 -41.46 -40.71 -24.95
C ARG A 7 -41.09 -39.50 -24.05
N LYS A 8 -39.82 -39.22 -23.77
CA LYS A 8 -39.43 -38.18 -22.79
C LYS A 8 -39.15 -36.78 -23.38
N LEU A 9 -39.02 -36.65 -24.70
CA LEU A 9 -38.73 -35.35 -25.34
C LEU A 9 -39.99 -34.51 -25.69
N SER A 10 -41.18 -35.12 -25.76
CA SER A 10 -42.42 -34.39 -26.10
C SER A 10 -43.14 -33.76 -24.89
N ALA A 11 -42.77 -34.14 -23.67
CA ALA A 11 -43.35 -33.58 -22.44
C ALA A 11 -42.68 -32.27 -22.00
N ILE A 12 -41.38 -32.13 -22.25
CA ILE A 12 -40.59 -30.94 -21.85
C ILE A 12 -40.91 -29.75 -22.77
N ALA A 13 -41.16 -30.00 -24.06
CA ALA A 13 -41.50 -28.96 -25.02
C ALA A 13 -42.88 -28.30 -24.75
N ARG A 14 -43.83 -29.01 -24.14
CA ARG A 14 -45.15 -28.46 -23.78
C ARG A 14 -45.16 -27.68 -22.45
N ALA A 15 -44.20 -27.94 -21.56
CA ALA A 15 -44.08 -27.19 -20.30
C ALA A 15 -43.47 -25.79 -20.51
N LEU A 16 -42.63 -25.61 -21.54
CA LEU A 16 -42.00 -24.33 -21.86
C LEU A 16 -42.94 -23.34 -22.57
N THR A 17 -43.94 -23.80 -23.31
CA THR A 17 -44.90 -22.92 -24.00
C THR A 17 -46.03 -22.41 -23.09
N ALA A 18 -46.31 -23.08 -21.96
CA ALA A 18 -47.35 -22.68 -21.01
C ALA A 18 -46.88 -21.66 -19.95
N ALA A 19 -45.57 -21.41 -19.83
CA ALA A 19 -45.00 -20.47 -18.86
C ALA A 19 -44.97 -19.01 -19.37
N ASN A 20 -45.22 -18.77 -20.66
CA ASN A 20 -45.13 -17.44 -21.29
C ASN A 20 -46.47 -16.70 -21.44
N SER A 21 -47.54 -17.13 -20.78
CA SER A 21 -48.88 -16.53 -20.95
C SER A 21 -49.62 -16.20 -19.65
N VAL A 22 -48.92 -15.75 -18.60
CA VAL A 22 -49.58 -15.13 -17.43
C VAL A 22 -48.85 -13.87 -16.99
N SER A 23 -49.07 -12.78 -17.75
CA SER A 23 -48.91 -11.42 -17.26
C SER A 23 -50.02 -11.11 -16.26
N LYS A 24 -49.71 -11.14 -14.96
CA LYS A 24 -50.54 -10.52 -13.92
C LYS A 24 -49.82 -9.32 -13.34
N GLN A 25 -50.37 -8.14 -13.60
CA GLN A 25 -50.05 -6.89 -12.93
C GLN A 25 -50.25 -7.08 -11.43
N TYR A 26 -49.17 -6.96 -10.66
CA TYR A 26 -49.21 -6.93 -9.20
C TYR A 26 -48.89 -5.50 -8.77
N HIS A 27 -49.90 -4.78 -8.28
CA HIS A 27 -49.71 -3.52 -7.55
C HIS A 27 -49.46 -3.86 -6.08
N PRO A 28 -48.26 -3.60 -5.51
CA PRO A 28 -48.08 -3.68 -4.08
C PRO A 28 -48.48 -2.33 -3.48
N SER A 29 -49.71 -2.24 -2.98
CA SER A 29 -50.11 -1.27 -1.96
C SER A 29 -49.54 -1.74 -0.62
N GLY A 30 -48.39 -1.19 -0.25
CA GLY A 30 -47.75 -1.40 1.05
C GLY A 30 -46.58 -0.46 1.13
N GLU A 31 -46.58 0.44 2.12
CA GLU A 31 -45.51 1.41 2.35
C GLU A 31 -44.16 0.69 2.34
N ARG A 32 -43.37 0.97 1.30
CA ARG A 32 -41.94 0.64 1.32
C ARG A 32 -41.33 1.47 2.44
N VAL A 33 -41.09 0.84 3.59
CA VAL A 33 -40.24 1.40 4.63
C VAL A 33 -38.86 1.60 4.00
N MET A 34 -38.61 2.83 3.57
CA MET A 34 -37.36 3.29 3.02
C MET A 34 -36.39 3.39 4.20
N TYR A 35 -35.52 2.39 4.35
CA TYR A 35 -34.35 2.58 5.20
C TYR A 35 -33.54 3.73 4.59
N PRO A 36 -33.22 4.80 5.35
CA PRO A 36 -32.35 5.84 4.86
C PRO A 36 -30.99 5.20 4.59
N ARG A 37 -30.69 4.94 3.31
CA ARG A 37 -29.31 4.71 2.90
C ARG A 37 -28.61 6.03 3.18
N ASN A 38 -27.74 6.03 4.18
CA ASN A 38 -26.97 7.21 4.57
C ASN A 38 -25.88 7.46 3.51
N THR A 39 -26.30 7.73 2.27
CA THR A 39 -25.45 8.16 1.17
C THR A 39 -25.42 9.68 1.19
N ARG A 40 -24.56 10.23 2.06
CA ARG A 40 -23.84 11.45 1.71
C ARG A 40 -22.89 11.13 0.56
N THR A 41 -23.42 10.75 -0.60
CA THR A 41 -22.65 10.74 -1.85
C THR A 41 -22.44 12.21 -2.20
N LEU A 42 -21.31 12.77 -1.76
CA LEU A 42 -20.78 14.01 -2.31
C LEU A 42 -20.93 13.93 -3.83
N ALA A 43 -21.49 14.97 -4.45
CA ALA A 43 -21.60 15.04 -5.90
C ALA A 43 -20.21 14.79 -6.50
N LYS A 44 -20.09 13.74 -7.31
CA LYS A 44 -18.83 13.38 -7.98
C LYS A 44 -18.46 14.53 -8.90
N THR A 45 -17.53 15.37 -8.45
CA THR A 45 -17.13 16.58 -9.17
C THR A 45 -16.37 16.13 -10.42
N PRO A 46 -16.78 16.51 -11.64
CA PRO A 46 -16.06 16.12 -12.84
C PRO A 46 -14.61 16.57 -12.77
N VAL A 47 -13.71 15.74 -13.30
CA VAL A 47 -12.31 16.08 -13.47
C VAL A 47 -12.22 17.14 -14.57
N THR A 48 -11.59 18.27 -14.25
CA THR A 48 -11.46 19.41 -15.18
C THR A 48 -10.02 19.89 -15.25
N GLY A 49 -9.53 20.20 -16.45
CA GLY A 49 -8.16 20.67 -16.68
C GLY A 49 -7.15 19.52 -16.80
N GLY A 50 -5.88 19.83 -16.55
CA GLY A 50 -4.77 18.88 -16.73
C GLY A 50 -4.33 18.76 -18.19
N VAL A 51 -3.17 18.14 -18.40
CA VAL A 51 -2.63 17.88 -19.75
C VAL A 51 -2.93 16.43 -20.13
N PRO A 52 -3.57 16.16 -21.27
CA PRO A 52 -3.77 14.79 -21.75
C PRO A 52 -2.47 13.99 -21.81
N ILE A 53 -2.51 12.70 -21.46
CA ILE A 53 -1.33 11.85 -21.59
C ILE A 53 -0.98 11.64 -23.07
N GLU A 54 0.28 11.89 -23.41
CA GLU A 54 0.80 11.64 -24.75
C GLU A 54 1.03 10.13 -24.98
N GLU A 55 0.97 9.69 -26.23
CA GLU A 55 1.14 8.29 -26.62
C GLU A 55 2.47 7.69 -26.11
N GLU A 56 3.58 8.42 -26.28
CA GLU A 56 4.91 7.97 -25.84
C GLU A 56 4.95 7.78 -24.31
N MET A 57 4.43 8.75 -23.55
CA MET A 57 4.35 8.68 -22.09
C MET A 57 3.45 7.54 -21.62
N CYS A 58 2.30 7.35 -22.28
CA CYS A 58 1.35 6.29 -22.00
C CYS A 58 2.01 4.91 -22.17
N MET A 59 2.67 4.69 -23.32
CA MET A 59 3.37 3.44 -23.60
C MET A 59 4.54 3.21 -22.64
N ALA A 60 5.36 4.23 -22.39
CA ALA A 60 6.50 4.12 -21.47
C ALA A 60 6.06 3.81 -20.04
N LEU A 61 4.98 4.43 -19.55
CA LEU A 61 4.39 4.15 -18.24
C LEU A 61 3.87 2.71 -18.14
N ARG A 62 3.16 2.23 -19.17
CA ARG A 62 2.64 0.85 -19.23
C ARG A 62 3.75 -0.19 -19.29
N MET A 63 4.76 0.02 -20.12
CA MET A 63 5.95 -0.83 -20.18
C MET A 63 6.69 -0.86 -18.84
N LEU A 64 6.90 0.28 -18.20
CA LEU A 64 7.64 0.35 -16.94
C LEU A 64 6.89 -0.33 -15.78
N VAL A 65 5.59 -0.11 -15.67
CA VAL A 65 4.81 -0.63 -14.55
C VAL A 65 4.43 -2.09 -14.76
N PHE A 66 3.89 -2.43 -15.93
CA PHE A 66 3.30 -3.75 -16.20
C PHE A 66 4.17 -4.65 -17.09
N GLY A 67 5.25 -4.13 -17.69
CA GLY A 67 6.15 -4.88 -18.56
C GLY A 67 5.64 -5.07 -19.98
N SER A 68 4.46 -4.55 -20.32
CA SER A 68 3.83 -4.73 -21.63
C SER A 68 2.77 -3.68 -21.90
N CYS A 69 2.76 -3.17 -23.14
CA CYS A 69 1.66 -2.39 -23.71
C CYS A 69 0.65 -3.26 -24.47
N ALA A 70 1.13 -4.35 -25.08
CA ALA A 70 0.35 -5.20 -25.97
C ALA A 70 -0.60 -6.17 -25.23
N SER A 71 -0.44 -6.32 -23.92
CA SER A 71 -1.34 -7.11 -23.07
C SER A 71 -2.04 -6.21 -22.06
N PRO A 72 -3.34 -6.42 -21.77
CA PRO A 72 -4.04 -5.63 -20.77
C PRO A 72 -3.32 -5.70 -19.42
N PRO A 73 -3.31 -4.61 -18.62
CA PRO A 73 -2.77 -4.66 -17.28
C PRO A 73 -3.56 -5.65 -16.42
N ARG A 74 -2.93 -6.09 -15.33
CA ARG A 74 -3.58 -6.99 -14.37
C ARG A 74 -4.90 -6.37 -13.89
N ALA A 75 -6.00 -7.08 -14.13
CA ALA A 75 -7.34 -6.53 -13.97
C ALA A 75 -7.68 -6.12 -12.53
N GLU A 76 -6.99 -6.71 -11.54
CA GLU A 76 -7.09 -6.35 -10.13
C GLU A 76 -6.69 -4.89 -9.84
N TRP A 77 -5.75 -4.32 -10.58
CA TRP A 77 -5.30 -2.93 -10.41
C TRP A 77 -6.37 -1.92 -10.85
N ALA A 78 -7.20 -2.29 -11.82
CA ALA A 78 -8.34 -1.48 -12.25
C ALA A 78 -9.55 -1.57 -11.28
N ARG A 79 -9.53 -2.51 -10.33
CA ARG A 79 -10.64 -2.81 -9.42
C ARG A 79 -10.28 -2.75 -7.94
N THR A 80 -9.15 -2.14 -7.61
CA THR A 80 -8.73 -1.95 -6.21
C THR A 80 -8.70 -0.46 -5.89
N GLY A 81 -9.69 0.00 -5.14
CA GLY A 81 -9.70 1.32 -4.50
C GLY A 81 -9.11 1.27 -3.09
N LEU A 82 -8.73 2.43 -2.56
CA LEU A 82 -8.29 2.62 -1.17
C LEU A 82 -9.51 2.66 -0.25
N THR A 83 -10.12 1.50 -0.05
CA THR A 83 -11.44 1.37 0.57
C THR A 83 -11.33 1.43 2.09
N LEU A 84 -11.90 2.45 2.72
CA LEU A 84 -11.94 2.62 4.17
C LEU A 84 -12.87 1.59 4.86
N ARG A 85 -12.55 1.22 6.10
CA ARG A 85 -13.50 0.53 6.99
C ARG A 85 -14.57 1.50 7.51
N PRO A 86 -15.75 1.00 7.93
CA PRO A 86 -16.81 1.87 8.45
C PRO A 86 -16.33 2.75 9.62
N PRO A 87 -16.69 4.06 9.64
CA PRO A 87 -16.23 5.00 10.65
C PRO A 87 -16.73 4.65 12.05
N GLY A 88 -15.97 5.03 13.09
CA GLY A 88 -16.35 4.86 14.50
C GLY A 88 -16.38 3.41 15.02
N GLN A 89 -16.08 2.42 14.17
CA GLN A 89 -15.97 1.01 14.58
C GLN A 89 -14.53 0.66 14.98
N ASN A 90 -14.35 -0.52 15.58
CA ASN A 90 -13.01 -1.07 15.78
C ASN A 90 -12.29 -1.22 14.43
N MET A 91 -11.00 -0.87 14.40
CA MET A 91 -10.18 -0.85 13.18
C MET A 91 -10.68 0.13 12.10
N SER A 92 -11.48 1.14 12.45
CA SER A 92 -11.89 2.17 11.49
C SER A 92 -10.72 3.01 10.96
N PHE A 93 -9.53 2.95 11.58
CA PHE A 93 -8.29 3.48 11.00
C PHE A 93 -7.78 2.68 9.78
N GLY A 94 -8.36 1.52 9.50
CA GLY A 94 -7.88 0.54 8.54
C GLY A 94 -8.49 0.66 7.13
N LEU A 95 -7.68 0.30 6.12
CA LEU A 95 -8.09 0.05 4.75
C LEU A 95 -8.41 -1.43 4.53
N ARG A 96 -9.39 -1.72 3.68
CA ARG A 96 -9.71 -3.06 3.20
C ARG A 96 -9.08 -3.30 1.83
N ALA A 97 -8.42 -4.45 1.67
CA ALA A 97 -7.91 -4.90 0.38
C ALA A 97 -8.06 -6.42 0.22
N PRO A 98 -8.48 -6.89 -0.96
CA PRO A 98 -8.43 -8.31 -1.31
C PRO A 98 -6.98 -8.84 -1.31
N ARG A 99 -6.83 -10.15 -1.14
CA ARG A 99 -5.54 -10.85 -1.28
C ARG A 99 -5.15 -10.92 -2.76
N ASN A 100 -4.38 -9.94 -3.20
CA ASN A 100 -4.06 -9.72 -4.61
C ASN A 100 -2.81 -8.83 -4.73
N SER A 101 -2.29 -8.59 -5.95
CA SER A 101 -0.99 -7.94 -6.10
C SER A 101 -0.94 -6.44 -5.76
N THR A 102 -2.07 -5.84 -5.38
CA THR A 102 -2.13 -4.45 -4.93
C THR A 102 -1.92 -4.31 -3.43
N ARG A 103 -1.97 -5.41 -2.66
CA ARG A 103 -2.04 -5.38 -1.20
C ARG A 103 -0.79 -4.77 -0.55
N GLY A 104 0.39 -4.93 -1.14
CA GLY A 104 1.60 -4.22 -0.72
C GLY A 104 1.44 -2.69 -0.79
N LEU A 105 0.90 -2.15 -1.90
CA LEU A 105 0.63 -0.71 -2.02
C LEU A 105 -0.37 -0.24 -0.98
N VAL A 106 -1.50 -0.94 -0.84
CA VAL A 106 -2.55 -0.55 0.12
C VAL A 106 -2.01 -0.58 1.55
N THR A 107 -1.16 -1.55 1.88
CA THR A 107 -0.50 -1.64 3.18
C THR A 107 0.49 -0.49 3.41
N ALA A 108 1.23 -0.07 2.40
CA ALA A 108 2.08 1.12 2.51
C ALA A 108 1.25 2.39 2.77
N VAL A 109 0.11 2.55 2.08
CA VAL A 109 -0.84 3.65 2.36
C VAL A 109 -1.35 3.56 3.79
N GLN A 110 -1.74 2.37 4.26
CA GLN A 110 -2.21 2.14 5.63
C GLN A 110 -1.17 2.55 6.68
N ALA A 111 0.10 2.22 6.46
CA ALA A 111 1.17 2.58 7.38
C ALA A 111 1.38 4.12 7.44
N ILE A 112 1.25 4.80 6.31
CA ILE A 112 1.32 6.27 6.24
C ILE A 112 0.07 6.90 6.89
N MET A 113 -1.12 6.33 6.71
CA MET A 113 -2.33 6.77 7.40
C MET A 113 -2.18 6.67 8.92
N LEU A 114 -1.63 5.58 9.45
CA LEU A 114 -1.34 5.42 10.88
C LEU A 114 -0.39 6.51 11.40
N LYS A 115 0.61 6.91 10.60
CA LYS A 115 1.47 8.05 10.94
C LYS A 115 0.64 9.33 11.10
N HIS A 116 -0.31 9.59 10.20
CA HIS A 116 -1.16 10.77 10.30
C HIS A 116 -2.13 10.72 11.49
N PHE A 117 -2.81 9.59 11.72
CA PHE A 117 -3.72 9.41 12.86
C PHE A 117 -3.01 9.58 14.20
N LEU A 118 -1.82 8.99 14.36
CA LEU A 118 -1.13 8.92 15.65
C LEU A 118 -0.26 10.14 15.94
N PHE A 119 0.36 10.73 14.90
CA PHE A 119 1.52 11.62 15.09
C PHE A 119 1.50 12.95 14.33
N LYS A 120 0.58 13.17 13.36
CA LYS A 120 0.50 14.45 12.62
C LYS A 120 -0.83 15.19 12.75
N SER A 121 -1.94 14.50 13.01
CA SER A 121 -3.23 15.18 13.16
C SER A 121 -3.15 16.20 14.28
N ASN A 122 -3.60 17.42 13.99
CA ASN A 122 -3.33 18.62 14.78
C ASN A 122 -3.80 18.42 16.23
N ARG A 123 -2.87 18.14 17.16
CA ARG A 123 -3.15 18.01 18.60
C ARG A 123 -3.36 19.38 19.26
N GLN A 124 -4.09 20.28 18.59
CA GLN A 124 -4.53 21.52 19.23
C GLN A 124 -5.51 21.23 20.37
N ASP A 125 -6.23 20.10 20.32
CA ASP A 125 -6.92 19.54 21.47
C ASP A 125 -6.05 18.47 22.12
N GLY A 126 -5.39 18.80 23.23
CA GLY A 126 -4.63 17.88 24.08
C GLY A 126 -5.45 16.76 24.75
N ALA A 127 -6.60 16.39 24.18
CA ALA A 127 -7.62 15.52 24.77
C ALA A 127 -7.80 14.17 24.06
N LEU A 128 -7.23 13.94 22.88
CA LEU A 128 -7.37 12.66 22.16
C LEU A 128 -6.29 11.69 22.61
N THR A 129 -6.69 10.63 23.32
CA THR A 129 -5.80 9.51 23.63
C THR A 129 -5.41 8.78 22.33
N PRO A 130 -4.23 8.14 22.25
CA PRO A 130 -3.84 7.41 21.05
C PRO A 130 -4.83 6.32 20.63
N GLU A 131 -5.57 5.74 21.59
CA GLU A 131 -6.62 4.75 21.34
C GLU A 131 -7.84 5.38 20.68
N ALA A 132 -8.16 6.64 21.00
CA ALA A 132 -9.21 7.39 20.32
C ALA A 132 -8.84 7.69 18.85
N SER A 133 -7.54 7.94 18.57
CA SER A 133 -7.05 8.10 17.19
C SER A 133 -7.21 6.83 16.32
N LEU A 134 -7.36 5.66 16.94
CA LEU A 134 -7.63 4.39 16.26
C LEU A 134 -9.15 4.11 16.10
N LYS A 135 -10.02 5.06 16.43
CA LYS A 135 -11.45 5.00 16.12
C LYS A 135 -11.91 6.28 15.42
N PRO A 136 -11.29 6.65 14.28
CA PRO A 136 -11.60 7.91 13.61
C PRO A 136 -13.06 7.96 13.15
N ASN A 137 -13.63 9.15 13.20
CA ASN A 137 -14.86 9.47 12.49
C ASN A 137 -14.60 9.59 10.98
N HIS A 138 -15.69 9.72 10.20
CA HIS A 138 -15.60 9.79 8.74
C HIS A 138 -14.72 10.95 8.25
N ASP A 139 -14.86 12.14 8.81
CA ASP A 139 -14.14 13.33 8.32
C ASP A 139 -12.62 13.19 8.53
N MET A 140 -12.22 12.65 9.68
CA MET A 140 -10.84 12.32 9.99
C MET A 140 -10.27 11.25 9.04
N GLN A 141 -11.05 10.21 8.72
CA GLN A 141 -10.63 9.21 7.74
C GLN A 141 -10.34 9.84 6.36
N MET A 142 -11.21 10.74 5.90
CA MET A 142 -11.06 11.41 4.61
C MET A 142 -9.85 12.34 4.58
N GLU A 143 -9.62 13.09 5.66
CA GLU A 143 -8.46 13.98 5.80
C GLU A 143 -7.14 13.20 5.83
N VAL A 144 -7.10 12.11 6.59
CA VAL A 144 -5.91 11.27 6.71
C VAL A 144 -5.63 10.51 5.42
N LEU A 145 -6.63 9.97 4.73
CA LEU A 145 -6.44 9.32 3.44
C LEU A 145 -5.93 10.31 2.39
N THR A 146 -6.51 11.52 2.34
CA THR A 146 -6.01 12.63 1.50
C THR A 146 -4.54 12.90 1.77
N SER A 147 -4.19 13.07 3.04
CA SER A 147 -2.83 13.38 3.45
C SER A 147 -1.85 12.26 3.12
N ALA A 148 -2.24 11.00 3.29
CA ALA A 148 -1.41 9.85 2.97
C ALA A 148 -1.12 9.74 1.47
N ILE A 149 -2.14 9.92 0.62
CA ILE A 149 -2.00 9.94 -0.85
C ILE A 149 -1.07 11.08 -1.28
N ALA A 150 -1.34 12.30 -0.81
CA ALA A 150 -0.52 13.47 -1.13
C ALA A 150 0.93 13.30 -0.65
N GLU A 151 1.15 12.76 0.55
CA GLU A 151 2.49 12.54 1.10
C GLU A 151 3.29 11.52 0.28
N ILE A 152 2.67 10.44 -0.20
CA ILE A 152 3.31 9.46 -1.09
C ILE A 152 3.76 10.13 -2.39
N VAL A 153 2.85 10.83 -3.06
CA VAL A 153 3.11 11.49 -4.35
C VAL A 153 4.21 12.56 -4.19
N TRP A 154 4.10 13.40 -3.16
CA TRP A 154 5.08 14.44 -2.84
C TRP A 154 6.46 13.88 -2.51
N ARG A 155 6.50 12.78 -1.76
CA ARG A 155 7.76 12.07 -1.45
C ARG A 155 8.43 11.54 -2.72
N CYS A 156 7.66 10.94 -3.63
CA CYS A 156 8.17 10.46 -4.91
C CYS A 156 8.73 11.60 -5.78
N ALA A 157 8.14 12.80 -5.70
CA ALA A 157 8.64 14.01 -6.33
C ALA A 157 9.96 14.55 -5.73
N GLY A 158 10.45 13.98 -4.63
CA GLY A 158 11.63 14.44 -3.90
C GLY A 158 11.34 15.49 -2.81
N GLY A 159 10.07 15.76 -2.51
CA GLY A 159 9.66 16.85 -1.63
C GLY A 159 10.07 16.71 -0.15
N ASN A 160 10.32 15.49 0.33
CA ASN A 160 10.73 15.26 1.73
C ASN A 160 12.22 15.55 1.99
N VAL A 161 13.07 15.60 0.96
CA VAL A 161 14.51 15.92 1.11
C VAL A 161 14.69 17.38 1.57
N LEU A 162 13.76 18.26 1.20
CA LEU A 162 13.77 19.67 1.57
C LEU A 162 13.28 19.93 3.01
N GLN A 163 12.38 19.11 3.56
CA GLN A 163 11.82 19.33 4.92
C GLN A 163 12.72 18.81 6.05
N ASN A 164 13.46 17.71 5.84
CA ASN A 164 14.38 17.18 6.86
C ASN A 164 15.75 17.90 6.86
N SER A 165 16.01 18.72 5.84
CA SER A 165 17.11 19.66 5.82
C SER A 165 16.72 20.89 6.62
N GLY A 166 16.57 20.76 7.94
CA GLY A 166 16.34 21.86 8.90
C GLY A 166 17.49 22.88 9.00
N ARG A 167 18.19 23.12 7.90
CA ARG A 167 19.10 24.23 7.70
C ARG A 167 18.43 25.14 6.70
N SER A 168 18.24 26.38 7.14
CA SER A 168 18.18 27.61 6.33
C SER A 168 18.67 27.41 4.90
N ALA A 169 18.02 28.09 3.95
CA ALA A 169 18.30 28.21 2.51
C ALA A 169 19.73 28.69 2.14
N SER A 170 20.73 28.14 2.81
CA SER A 170 22.12 28.57 2.90
C SER A 170 22.98 27.36 3.24
N LEU A 171 22.92 26.31 2.42
CA LEU A 171 24.06 25.44 2.20
C LEU A 171 24.08 25.03 0.73
N ASN A 172 24.59 25.96 -0.08
CA ASN A 172 25.09 25.67 -1.43
C ASN A 172 26.22 24.64 -1.30
N ILE A 173 25.89 23.36 -1.47
CA ILE A 173 26.85 22.32 -1.85
C ILE A 173 26.30 21.65 -3.09
N VAL A 174 26.75 22.18 -4.23
CA VAL A 174 26.89 21.54 -5.55
C VAL A 174 25.98 20.32 -5.79
N SER A 175 24.69 20.56 -5.99
CA SER A 175 23.83 19.65 -6.75
C SER A 175 22.66 20.45 -7.31
N ASN A 176 22.28 20.19 -8.56
CA ASN A 176 21.09 20.73 -9.19
C ASN A 176 19.85 20.21 -8.44
N VAL A 177 19.49 20.83 -7.30
CA VAL A 177 18.29 20.48 -6.55
C VAL A 177 17.09 20.98 -7.34
N SER A 178 16.57 20.12 -8.22
CA SER A 178 15.33 20.36 -8.93
C SER A 178 14.20 20.55 -7.92
N VAL A 179 13.45 21.64 -8.05
CA VAL A 179 12.22 21.87 -7.28
C VAL A 179 11.33 20.62 -7.43
N PRO A 180 10.83 20.03 -6.33
CA PRO A 180 9.99 18.85 -6.40
C PRO A 180 8.75 19.16 -7.25
N LYS A 181 8.49 18.28 -8.21
CA LYS A 181 7.37 18.39 -9.15
C LYS A 181 6.52 17.13 -9.05
N ALA A 182 5.47 17.21 -8.24
CA ALA A 182 4.51 16.12 -8.08
C ALA A 182 3.56 16.07 -9.28
N VAL A 183 3.27 14.87 -9.76
CA VAL A 183 2.35 14.61 -10.88
C VAL A 183 1.25 13.69 -10.38
N VAL A 184 0.00 14.15 -10.49
CA VAL A 184 -1.20 13.34 -10.24
C VAL A 184 -1.86 13.01 -11.55
N VAL A 185 -2.26 11.75 -11.74
CA VAL A 185 -3.06 11.33 -12.89
C VAL A 185 -4.50 11.08 -12.49
N LEU A 186 -5.43 11.63 -13.27
CA LEU A 186 -6.87 11.37 -13.13
C LEU A 186 -7.49 11.06 -14.50
N PRO A 187 -8.44 10.12 -14.58
CA PRO A 187 -9.11 9.78 -15.83
C PRO A 187 -10.13 10.84 -16.23
N GLN A 188 -10.33 11.00 -17.54
CA GLN A 188 -11.44 11.73 -18.15
C GLN A 188 -12.21 10.83 -19.14
N GLU A 189 -13.17 11.38 -19.88
CA GLU A 189 -14.03 10.63 -20.79
C GLU A 189 -13.36 10.32 -22.13
N THR A 190 -12.46 11.18 -22.60
CA THR A 190 -11.83 11.04 -23.92
C THR A 190 -10.61 10.13 -23.86
N PRO A 191 -10.55 9.04 -24.66
CA PRO A 191 -9.33 8.27 -24.86
C PRO A 191 -8.42 8.93 -25.89
N TYR A 192 -7.14 9.09 -25.54
CA TYR A 192 -6.11 9.73 -26.37
C TYR A 192 -5.25 8.75 -27.16
N LEU A 193 -5.27 7.46 -26.79
CA LEU A 193 -4.53 6.40 -27.48
C LEU A 193 -5.51 5.33 -27.97
N GLN A 194 -5.44 5.01 -29.26
CA GLN A 194 -6.29 4.00 -29.89
C GLN A 194 -5.76 2.59 -29.68
N HIS A 195 -6.67 1.62 -29.72
CA HIS A 195 -6.32 0.20 -29.68
C HIS A 195 -5.47 -0.20 -30.90
N SER A 196 -4.40 -0.95 -30.68
CA SER A 196 -3.53 -1.45 -31.76
C SER A 196 -2.87 -2.77 -31.36
N VAL A 197 -2.15 -3.40 -32.29
CA VAL A 197 -1.34 -4.61 -32.02
C VAL A 197 -0.24 -4.32 -30.98
N GLN A 198 0.19 -3.06 -30.88
CA GLN A 198 1.25 -2.62 -29.97
C GLN A 198 0.68 -2.11 -28.64
N TYR A 199 -0.61 -1.77 -28.59
CA TYR A 199 -1.26 -1.23 -27.40
C TYR A 199 -2.68 -1.77 -27.20
N PHE A 200 -2.86 -2.53 -26.12
CA PHE A 200 -4.16 -3.01 -25.68
C PHE A 200 -4.76 -2.04 -24.66
N GLN A 201 -5.85 -1.36 -25.06
CA GLN A 201 -6.61 -0.43 -24.22
C GLN A 201 -7.13 -1.10 -22.93
N ASP A 202 -7.12 -0.34 -21.84
CA ASP A 202 -7.56 -0.83 -20.53
C ASP A 202 -8.70 -0.02 -19.90
N GLY A 203 -9.23 0.96 -20.64
CA GLY A 203 -10.33 1.84 -20.24
C GLY A 203 -9.92 2.94 -19.25
N LEU A 204 -8.64 3.06 -18.92
CA LEU A 204 -8.15 4.00 -17.92
C LEU A 204 -6.91 4.76 -18.39
N THR A 205 -5.85 4.06 -18.78
CA THR A 205 -4.53 4.65 -19.01
C THR A 205 -4.57 5.64 -20.16
N GLU A 206 -5.30 5.30 -21.22
CA GLU A 206 -5.49 6.16 -22.39
C GLU A 206 -6.37 7.39 -22.13
N THR A 207 -7.07 7.48 -21.00
CA THR A 207 -7.94 8.63 -20.68
C THR A 207 -7.34 9.58 -19.64
N LEU A 208 -6.10 9.30 -19.20
CA LEU A 208 -5.46 10.05 -18.13
C LEU A 208 -5.10 11.47 -18.54
N HIS A 209 -5.32 12.39 -17.60
CA HIS A 209 -4.75 13.72 -17.60
C HIS A 209 -3.77 13.86 -16.45
N LEU A 210 -2.67 14.57 -16.72
CA LEU A 210 -1.60 14.84 -15.79
C LEU A 210 -1.79 16.24 -15.17
N PHE A 211 -1.65 16.32 -13.85
CA PHE A 211 -1.73 17.54 -13.07
C PHE A 211 -0.45 17.71 -12.28
N GLU A 212 0.19 18.87 -12.39
CA GLU A 212 1.51 19.11 -11.82
C GLU A 212 1.43 20.06 -10.62
N PHE A 213 2.18 19.76 -9.57
CA PHE A 213 2.18 20.52 -8.33
C PHE A 213 3.60 20.75 -7.81
N THR A 214 3.85 21.95 -7.31
CA THR A 214 5.10 22.37 -6.67
C THR A 214 4.91 22.73 -5.19
N SER A 215 3.69 22.53 -4.66
CA SER A 215 3.34 22.71 -3.25
C SER A 215 2.58 21.48 -2.73
N LEU A 216 2.95 21.02 -1.53
CA LEU A 216 2.24 19.93 -0.86
C LEU A 216 0.80 20.34 -0.48
N GLU A 217 0.58 21.60 -0.12
CA GLU A 217 -0.72 22.10 0.31
C GLU A 217 -1.72 22.10 -0.86
N ASP A 218 -1.30 22.61 -2.02
CA ASP A 218 -2.12 22.59 -3.25
C ASP A 218 -2.42 21.15 -3.69
N LEU A 219 -1.42 20.27 -3.59
CA LEU A 219 -1.59 18.84 -3.86
C LEU A 219 -2.62 18.21 -2.91
N GLN A 220 -2.59 18.51 -1.61
CA GLN A 220 -3.57 18.02 -0.65
C GLN A 220 -4.99 18.51 -0.97
N ILE A 221 -5.15 19.79 -1.30
CA ILE A 221 -6.45 20.35 -1.70
C ILE A 221 -6.98 19.65 -2.95
N PHE A 222 -6.11 19.42 -3.95
CA PHE A 222 -6.47 18.74 -5.18
C PHE A 222 -6.89 17.27 -4.94
N ILE A 223 -6.10 16.51 -4.17
CA ILE A 223 -6.43 15.14 -3.81
C ILE A 223 -7.75 15.09 -3.03
N LYS A 224 -7.99 16.02 -2.10
CA LYS A 224 -9.24 16.08 -1.34
C LYS A 224 -10.45 16.25 -2.24
N ARG A 225 -10.36 17.12 -3.26
CA ARG A 225 -11.43 17.37 -4.23
C ARG A 225 -11.80 16.12 -5.03
N TYR A 226 -10.79 15.32 -5.41
CA TYR A 226 -10.96 14.14 -6.26
C TYR A 226 -10.81 12.80 -5.53
N LEU A 227 -10.85 12.82 -4.19
CA LEU A 227 -10.59 11.65 -3.35
C LEU A 227 -11.51 10.46 -3.67
N TYR A 228 -12.73 10.74 -4.11
CA TYR A 228 -13.70 9.72 -4.51
C TYR A 228 -13.17 8.78 -5.60
N LEU A 229 -12.25 9.22 -6.48
CA LEU A 229 -11.64 8.37 -7.52
C LEU A 229 -10.63 7.37 -6.94
N PHE A 230 -10.04 7.70 -5.79
CA PHE A 230 -9.06 6.85 -5.12
C PHE A 230 -9.71 5.84 -4.18
N GLN A 231 -10.82 6.20 -3.52
CA GLN A 231 -11.43 5.37 -2.47
C GLN A 231 -12.57 4.46 -2.93
N ASP A 232 -13.16 4.68 -4.12
CA ASP A 232 -14.35 3.94 -4.56
C ASP A 232 -14.10 2.42 -4.55
N GLU A 233 -15.01 1.67 -3.93
CA GLU A 233 -14.89 0.21 -3.85
C GLU A 233 -15.06 -0.39 -5.25
N GLY A 234 -14.07 -1.15 -5.72
CA GLY A 234 -14.03 -1.64 -7.10
C GLY A 234 -13.52 -0.62 -8.14
N GLY A 235 -13.10 0.58 -7.73
CA GLY A 235 -12.47 1.58 -8.59
C GLY A 235 -10.96 1.36 -8.81
N PRO A 236 -10.30 2.18 -9.65
CA PRO A 236 -8.90 2.02 -10.03
C PRO A 236 -7.92 2.77 -9.09
N GLY A 237 -8.30 3.06 -7.85
CA GLY A 237 -7.56 3.97 -6.96
C GLY A 237 -6.11 3.58 -6.71
N ALA A 238 -5.82 2.28 -6.55
CA ALA A 238 -4.46 1.77 -6.41
C ALA A 238 -3.61 2.03 -7.66
N LYS A 239 -4.19 1.86 -8.85
CA LYS A 239 -3.51 2.13 -10.13
C LYS A 239 -3.26 3.63 -10.33
N LEU A 240 -4.23 4.48 -10.00
CA LEU A 240 -4.08 5.94 -10.06
C LEU A 240 -2.96 6.43 -9.14
N LEU A 241 -2.91 5.92 -7.90
CA LEU A 241 -1.83 6.25 -6.96
C LEU A 241 -0.47 5.77 -7.46
N LEU A 242 -0.38 4.53 -7.94
CA LEU A 242 0.88 3.99 -8.47
C LEU A 242 1.40 4.83 -9.64
N TYR A 243 0.55 5.14 -10.60
CA TYR A 243 0.92 5.98 -11.75
C TYR A 243 1.33 7.39 -11.32
N SER A 244 0.60 8.00 -10.39
CA SER A 244 0.95 9.33 -9.85
C SER A 244 2.32 9.31 -9.16
N ALA A 245 2.60 8.28 -8.35
CA ALA A 245 3.89 8.10 -7.68
C ALA A 245 5.04 7.89 -8.68
N VAL A 246 4.84 7.02 -9.69
CA VAL A 246 5.83 6.73 -10.73
C VAL A 246 6.16 7.96 -11.57
N LEU A 247 5.15 8.72 -11.99
CA LEU A 247 5.34 9.93 -12.79
C LEU A 247 5.97 11.05 -11.97
N SER A 248 5.61 11.19 -10.68
CA SER A 248 6.25 12.14 -9.76
C SER A 248 7.73 11.84 -9.56
N ARG A 249 8.10 10.55 -9.45
CA ARG A 249 9.50 10.12 -9.38
C ARG A 249 10.21 10.30 -10.73
N GLY A 250 9.49 10.14 -11.83
CA GLY A 250 9.97 10.21 -13.21
C GLY A 250 10.35 8.84 -13.76
N LEU A 251 9.94 8.53 -15.00
CA LEU A 251 10.10 7.20 -15.60
C LEU A 251 11.56 6.73 -15.67
N SER A 252 12.48 7.61 -16.09
CA SER A 252 13.91 7.30 -16.18
C SER A 252 14.54 6.99 -14.82
N LYS A 253 14.14 7.75 -13.79
CA LYS A 253 14.57 7.59 -12.41
C LYS A 253 14.04 6.29 -11.80
N VAL A 254 12.77 5.96 -12.02
CA VAL A 254 12.20 4.67 -11.59
C VAL A 254 12.89 3.52 -12.33
N LYS A 255 13.15 3.65 -13.63
CA LYS A 255 13.88 2.63 -14.39
C LYS A 255 15.30 2.41 -13.87
N SER A 256 15.98 3.48 -13.48
CA SER A 256 17.28 3.41 -12.81
C SER A 256 17.19 2.82 -11.40
N ASP A 257 16.11 3.07 -10.65
CA ASP A 257 15.90 2.52 -9.31
C ASP A 257 15.75 0.99 -9.33
N LEU A 258 15.21 0.42 -10.41
CA LEU A 258 15.04 -1.03 -10.58
C LEU A 258 16.37 -1.76 -10.88
N GLU A 259 17.41 -1.04 -11.32
CA GLU A 259 18.75 -1.54 -11.68
C GLU A 259 18.81 -2.61 -12.80
N ASP A 260 17.68 -3.14 -13.25
CA ASP A 260 17.57 -4.03 -14.40
C ASP A 260 16.85 -3.34 -15.59
N PRO A 261 17.54 -3.18 -16.74
CA PRO A 261 16.96 -2.64 -17.97
C PRO A 261 15.77 -3.42 -18.52
N LYS A 262 15.57 -4.69 -18.15
CA LYS A 262 14.43 -5.51 -18.57
C LYS A 262 13.33 -5.63 -17.52
N ALA A 263 13.61 -5.26 -16.26
CA ALA A 263 12.62 -5.31 -15.20
C ALA A 263 11.47 -4.33 -15.42
N SER A 264 10.27 -4.76 -15.02
CA SER A 264 9.11 -3.92 -14.80
C SER A 264 8.75 -3.95 -13.32
N MET A 265 8.09 -2.90 -12.83
CA MET A 265 7.77 -2.79 -11.41
C MET A 265 6.94 -3.96 -10.91
N LEU A 266 5.95 -4.42 -11.69
CA LEU A 266 5.07 -5.53 -11.37
C LEU A 266 5.46 -6.84 -12.08
N GLY A 267 6.70 -6.92 -12.58
CA GLY A 267 7.27 -8.12 -13.20
C GLY A 267 7.42 -9.26 -12.19
N GLY A 268 7.11 -10.50 -12.59
CA GLY A 268 7.21 -11.69 -11.73
C GLY A 268 6.26 -11.74 -10.52
N CYS A 269 5.41 -10.73 -10.37
CA CYS A 269 4.62 -10.36 -9.19
C CYS A 269 4.32 -11.48 -8.16
N PRO A 270 4.88 -11.36 -6.93
CA PRO A 270 4.42 -12.12 -5.77
C PRO A 270 2.92 -11.91 -5.53
N GLU A 271 2.28 -12.84 -4.82
CA GLU A 271 0.83 -12.86 -4.64
C GLU A 271 0.24 -11.53 -4.15
N GLU A 272 0.96 -10.82 -3.27
CA GLU A 272 0.54 -9.53 -2.70
C GLU A 272 1.28 -8.30 -3.23
N GLY A 273 2.08 -8.47 -4.26
CA GLY A 273 2.81 -7.39 -4.92
C GLY A 273 4.27 -7.28 -4.50
N PRO A 274 5.09 -6.61 -5.33
CA PRO A 274 6.53 -6.54 -5.14
C PRO A 274 6.93 -5.47 -4.12
N ILE A 275 8.04 -5.71 -3.42
CA ILE A 275 8.60 -4.77 -2.44
C ILE A 275 8.95 -3.41 -3.04
N THR A 276 9.24 -3.33 -4.34
CA THR A 276 9.58 -2.09 -5.06
C THR A 276 8.45 -1.06 -5.03
N VAL A 277 7.19 -1.51 -4.98
CA VAL A 277 6.02 -0.63 -4.85
C VAL A 277 5.92 -0.09 -3.42
N VAL A 278 6.23 -0.92 -2.43
CA VAL A 278 6.24 -0.54 -1.01
C VAL A 278 7.40 0.43 -0.73
N THR A 279 8.60 0.13 -1.21
CA THR A 279 9.77 1.01 -1.05
C THR A 279 9.57 2.35 -1.77
N LEU A 280 8.92 2.36 -2.94
CA LEU A 280 8.53 3.60 -3.62
C LEU A 280 7.61 4.45 -2.73
N ALA A 281 6.56 3.86 -2.16
CA ALA A 281 5.63 4.58 -1.31
C ALA A 281 6.28 5.11 -0.01
N LEU A 282 7.13 4.31 0.63
CA LEU A 282 7.77 4.64 1.91
C LEU A 282 8.96 5.59 1.76
N THR A 283 9.76 5.45 0.70
CA THR A 283 11.06 6.14 0.56
C THR A 283 11.12 7.10 -0.63
N GLY A 284 10.16 7.03 -1.56
CA GLY A 284 10.17 7.77 -2.81
C GLY A 284 11.06 7.15 -3.89
N ARG A 285 11.68 5.98 -3.65
CA ARG A 285 12.50 5.26 -4.64
C ARG A 285 12.04 3.81 -4.77
N ALA A 286 11.94 3.32 -6.00
CA ALA A 286 11.51 1.96 -6.30
C ALA A 286 12.65 0.93 -6.20
N SER A 287 13.52 1.07 -5.19
CA SER A 287 14.67 0.16 -5.04
C SER A 287 14.21 -1.23 -4.59
N PRO A 288 14.73 -2.31 -5.19
CA PRO A 288 14.52 -3.68 -4.72
C PRO A 288 15.37 -4.02 -3.49
N HIS A 289 16.34 -3.16 -3.15
CA HIS A 289 17.34 -3.44 -2.13
C HIS A 289 16.99 -2.76 -0.81
N LEU A 290 16.94 -3.56 0.27
CA LEU A 290 16.51 -3.08 1.59
C LEU A 290 17.68 -2.70 2.50
N HIS A 291 18.93 -2.92 2.08
CA HIS A 291 20.13 -2.56 2.84
C HIS A 291 20.35 -1.05 2.94
N ASN A 292 21.25 -0.64 3.81
CA ASN A 292 21.59 0.76 4.01
C ASN A 292 22.56 1.26 2.94
N GLY A 293 22.22 2.37 2.28
CA GLY A 293 23.16 3.11 1.44
C GLY A 293 23.43 2.41 0.12
N VAL A 294 24.67 2.52 -0.36
CA VAL A 294 25.11 1.91 -1.61
C VAL A 294 26.08 0.79 -1.26
N LEU A 295 25.76 -0.44 -1.64
CA LEU A 295 26.68 -1.56 -1.56
C LEU A 295 27.33 -1.75 -2.92
N HIS A 296 28.62 -2.03 -2.93
CA HIS A 296 29.34 -2.30 -4.17
C HIS A 296 29.52 -3.81 -4.26
N VAL A 297 28.80 -4.45 -5.18
CA VAL A 297 28.78 -5.91 -5.34
C VAL A 297 29.58 -6.25 -6.59
N GLY A 298 30.63 -7.05 -6.41
CA GLY A 298 31.50 -7.58 -7.45
C GLY A 298 32.48 -8.57 -6.83
N ASP A 299 32.98 -9.50 -7.63
CA ASP A 299 34.06 -10.41 -7.22
C ASP A 299 35.42 -9.89 -7.73
N GLU A 300 36.51 -10.60 -7.45
CA GLU A 300 37.86 -10.21 -7.93
C GLU A 300 37.96 -10.13 -9.47
N ASN A 301 37.02 -10.76 -10.19
CA ASN A 301 37.01 -10.87 -11.65
C ASN A 301 35.96 -9.96 -12.31
N THR A 302 35.11 -9.27 -11.54
CA THR A 302 34.07 -8.36 -12.03
C THR A 302 34.16 -6.99 -11.39
N TYR A 303 33.95 -5.94 -12.20
CA TYR A 303 33.86 -4.58 -11.68
C TYR A 303 32.75 -4.50 -10.64
N ALA A 304 33.06 -3.89 -9.49
CA ALA A 304 32.10 -3.68 -8.42
C ALA A 304 30.97 -2.76 -8.90
N VAL A 305 29.76 -3.31 -9.02
CA VAL A 305 28.57 -2.58 -9.45
C VAL A 305 27.86 -2.00 -8.21
N PRO A 306 27.53 -0.70 -8.20
CA PRO A 306 26.82 -0.09 -7.08
C PRO A 306 25.34 -0.52 -7.08
N GLN A 307 24.90 -1.11 -5.97
CA GLN A 307 23.51 -1.42 -5.64
C GLN A 307 22.97 -0.43 -4.60
N TRP A 308 21.96 0.32 -5.00
CA TRP A 308 21.39 1.43 -4.25
C TRP A 308 20.25 0.94 -3.37
N GLY A 309 20.54 0.72 -2.09
CA GLY A 309 19.52 0.48 -1.08
C GLY A 309 18.85 1.76 -0.59
N VAL A 310 18.46 1.75 0.68
CA VAL A 310 17.75 2.85 1.34
C VAL A 310 18.74 3.93 1.74
N LEU A 311 18.57 5.14 1.19
CA LEU A 311 19.56 6.22 1.31
C LEU A 311 19.41 7.08 2.57
N ALA A 312 18.21 7.15 3.14
CA ALA A 312 17.92 7.94 4.32
C ALA A 312 17.03 7.16 5.28
N ARG A 313 17.08 7.49 6.57
CA ARG A 313 16.20 6.90 7.58
C ARG A 313 14.75 7.24 7.25
N SER A 314 13.90 6.22 7.13
CA SER A 314 12.49 6.41 6.83
C SER A 314 11.69 6.79 8.08
N GLU A 315 10.59 7.52 7.90
CA GLU A 315 9.66 7.80 9.00
C GLU A 315 8.82 6.58 9.38
N VAL A 316 8.48 5.78 8.38
CA VAL A 316 7.78 4.49 8.51
C VAL A 316 8.75 3.39 8.07
N GLY A 317 8.95 2.40 8.93
CA GLY A 317 9.89 1.31 8.70
C GLY A 317 9.36 0.22 7.80
N PHE A 318 10.20 -0.77 7.56
CA PHE A 318 9.83 -1.99 6.86
C PHE A 318 10.53 -3.19 7.50
N LEU A 319 9.76 -4.24 7.85
CA LEU A 319 10.27 -5.50 8.38
C LEU A 319 9.92 -6.62 7.39
N VAL A 320 10.86 -7.55 7.18
CA VAL A 320 10.70 -8.64 6.21
C VAL A 320 11.15 -9.95 6.83
N HIS A 321 10.30 -10.97 6.69
CA HIS A 321 10.59 -12.36 7.01
C HIS A 321 9.88 -13.25 5.98
N GLU A 322 10.63 -13.79 5.01
CA GLU A 322 10.10 -14.60 3.91
C GLU A 322 10.43 -16.10 4.03
N SER A 323 11.58 -16.42 4.63
CA SER A 323 11.98 -17.79 4.94
C SER A 323 13.10 -17.79 5.98
N ASP A 324 13.25 -18.92 6.66
CA ASP A 324 14.39 -19.15 7.54
C ASP A 324 15.69 -19.19 6.68
N GLY A 325 16.72 -18.45 7.09
CA GLY A 325 18.04 -18.45 6.44
C GLY A 325 18.32 -17.39 5.35
N GLN A 326 17.35 -16.56 4.97
CA GLN A 326 17.58 -15.46 4.00
C GLN A 326 18.09 -14.19 4.72
N VAL A 327 19.37 -14.15 5.10
CA VAL A 327 19.99 -12.98 5.75
C VAL A 327 20.14 -11.81 4.76
N ASP A 328 20.43 -12.10 3.49
CA ASP A 328 20.74 -11.09 2.46
C ASP A 328 19.55 -10.21 2.08
N LYS A 329 18.33 -10.63 2.41
CA LYS A 329 17.09 -9.87 2.14
C LYS A 329 16.60 -9.07 3.34
N GLN A 330 17.38 -9.04 4.44
CA GLN A 330 16.96 -8.30 5.63
C GLN A 330 17.08 -6.79 5.44
N PRO A 331 16.09 -6.01 5.89
CA PRO A 331 16.18 -4.56 5.86
C PRO A 331 17.32 -4.03 6.73
N GLY A 332 18.00 -3.00 6.25
CA GLY A 332 19.00 -2.26 7.02
C GLY A 332 18.37 -1.41 8.12
N SER A 333 19.22 -0.83 8.98
CA SER A 333 18.77 -0.01 10.11
C SER A 333 17.88 1.18 9.69
N ARG A 334 18.05 1.75 8.49
CA ARG A 334 17.23 2.85 7.98
C ARG A 334 15.75 2.50 7.82
N LEU A 335 15.42 1.21 7.76
CA LEU A 335 14.06 0.67 7.74
C LEU A 335 13.69 -0.05 9.05
N LYS A 336 14.62 -0.74 9.71
CA LYS A 336 14.35 -1.44 11.00
C LYS A 336 14.17 -0.48 12.17
N THR A 337 14.84 0.67 12.17
CA THR A 337 14.71 1.72 13.20
C THR A 337 14.15 3.00 12.58
N PRO A 338 12.86 3.04 12.18
CA PRO A 338 12.24 4.25 11.65
C PRO A 338 12.18 5.39 12.68
N SER A 339 11.82 6.60 12.26
CA SER A 339 11.65 7.72 13.19
C SER A 339 10.35 7.66 14.00
N LEU A 340 9.36 6.93 13.52
CA LEU A 340 8.09 6.64 14.19
C LEU A 340 7.95 5.12 14.37
N PRO A 341 7.32 4.64 15.45
CA PRO A 341 7.18 3.21 15.72
C PRO A 341 6.06 2.57 14.86
N ILE A 342 6.21 2.65 13.55
CA ILE A 342 5.31 2.09 12.54
C ILE A 342 6.19 1.39 11.51
N TRP A 343 5.86 0.14 11.20
CA TRP A 343 6.53 -0.67 10.18
C TRP A 343 5.48 -1.26 9.25
N ALA A 344 5.62 -1.04 7.95
CA ALA A 344 5.05 -2.00 7.01
C ALA A 344 5.79 -3.34 7.19
N THR A 345 5.13 -4.44 6.88
CA THR A 345 5.70 -5.76 7.08
C THR A 345 5.49 -6.62 5.84
N LEU A 346 6.40 -7.54 5.59
CA LEU A 346 6.23 -8.64 4.66
C LEU A 346 6.58 -9.94 5.41
N CYS A 347 5.56 -10.74 5.71
CA CYS A 347 5.66 -11.95 6.52
C CYS A 347 5.16 -13.14 5.70
N LEU A 348 6.07 -13.99 5.21
CA LEU A 348 5.81 -15.15 4.36
C LEU A 348 4.88 -14.84 3.19
N GLY A 349 5.19 -13.78 2.44
CA GLY A 349 4.42 -13.30 1.29
C GLY A 349 3.23 -12.39 1.65
N HIS A 350 2.96 -12.18 2.95
CA HIS A 350 1.81 -11.41 3.42
C HIS A 350 2.19 -10.01 3.93
N TYR A 351 1.52 -8.99 3.40
CA TYR A 351 1.73 -7.62 3.86
C TYR A 351 0.83 -7.26 5.05
N GLY A 352 1.41 -6.50 5.98
CA GLY A 352 0.71 -5.95 7.14
C GLY A 352 1.40 -4.69 7.68
N VAL A 353 0.87 -4.16 8.77
CA VAL A 353 1.46 -3.03 9.49
C VAL A 353 1.59 -3.39 10.95
N LEU A 354 2.81 -3.33 11.47
CA LEU A 354 3.12 -3.41 12.88
C LEU A 354 3.33 -1.99 13.42
N PHE A 355 2.71 -1.62 14.53
CA PHE A 355 2.86 -0.28 15.08
C PHE A 355 2.66 -0.21 16.60
N ASN A 356 3.13 0.88 17.19
CA ASN A 356 2.89 1.24 18.58
C ASN A 356 2.47 2.73 18.65
N THR A 357 1.66 3.08 19.64
CA THR A 357 1.08 4.42 19.81
C THR A 357 2.03 5.43 20.49
N ASN A 358 3.00 4.95 21.26
CA ASN A 358 4.02 5.73 21.94
C ASN A 358 5.15 6.13 20.97
N ARG A 359 5.13 7.40 20.55
CA ARG A 359 6.14 8.01 19.68
C ARG A 359 7.59 7.78 20.14
N GLU A 360 7.82 7.73 21.45
CA GLU A 360 9.15 7.66 22.04
C GLU A 360 9.70 6.23 22.15
N LEU A 361 8.96 5.21 21.69
CA LEU A 361 9.36 3.80 21.78
C LEU A 361 10.80 3.55 21.29
N LEU A 362 11.16 4.10 20.13
CA LEU A 362 12.48 3.90 19.51
C LEU A 362 13.51 4.97 19.90
N ARG A 363 13.12 5.92 20.75
CA ARG A 363 13.97 7.04 21.20
C ARG A 363 14.42 6.86 22.65
N ASN A 364 13.63 6.16 23.44
CA ASN A 364 13.88 5.88 24.85
C ASN A 364 14.10 4.38 25.06
N TYR A 365 15.33 3.98 25.39
CA TYR A 365 15.67 2.57 25.62
C TYR A 365 14.84 1.92 26.74
N HIS A 366 14.36 2.67 27.72
CA HIS A 366 13.47 2.14 28.76
C HIS A 366 12.09 1.76 28.19
N ALA A 367 11.59 2.53 27.23
CA ALA A 367 10.32 2.24 26.56
C ALA A 367 10.42 0.97 25.69
N GLU A 368 11.60 0.70 25.12
CA GLU A 368 11.87 -0.51 24.32
C GLU A 368 12.14 -1.77 25.18
N ARG A 369 12.06 -1.68 26.52
CA ARG A 369 12.23 -2.86 27.40
C ARG A 369 11.02 -3.79 27.43
N ARG A 370 9.81 -3.22 27.50
CA ARG A 370 8.54 -3.96 27.49
C ARG A 370 7.45 -3.05 26.98
N PHE A 371 6.82 -3.42 25.87
CA PHE A 371 5.86 -2.57 25.19
C PHE A 371 4.86 -3.42 24.39
N GLU A 372 3.72 -2.81 24.05
CA GLU A 372 2.70 -3.44 23.23
C GLU A 372 2.89 -3.08 21.75
N VAL A 373 2.69 -4.02 20.84
CA VAL A 373 2.62 -3.76 19.40
C VAL A 373 1.29 -4.25 18.86
N GLN A 374 0.70 -3.48 17.95
CA GLN A 374 -0.47 -3.86 17.21
C GLN A 374 -0.07 -4.25 15.80
N TYR A 375 -0.60 -5.38 15.34
CA TYR A 375 -0.43 -5.88 13.99
C TYR A 375 -1.77 -5.80 13.27
N TYR A 376 -1.80 -5.17 12.10
CA TYR A 376 -3.00 -5.01 11.28
C TYR A 376 -2.72 -5.41 9.83
N THR A 377 -3.60 -6.19 9.21
CA THR A 377 -3.55 -6.49 7.78
C THR A 377 -4.73 -5.85 7.06
N CYS A 378 -4.50 -5.37 5.83
CA CYS A 378 -5.59 -4.86 5.00
C CYS A 378 -6.58 -5.97 4.58
N GLY A 379 -6.24 -7.25 4.83
CA GLY A 379 -7.15 -8.39 4.72
C GLY A 379 -8.23 -8.44 5.80
N GLY A 380 -8.06 -7.67 6.89
CA GLY A 380 -9.07 -7.53 7.94
C GLY A 380 -8.60 -7.98 9.32
N SER A 381 -7.44 -8.64 9.40
CA SER A 381 -6.93 -9.24 10.63
C SER A 381 -6.22 -8.23 11.52
N HIS A 382 -6.40 -8.37 12.83
CA HIS A 382 -5.76 -7.54 13.86
C HIS A 382 -5.34 -8.37 15.06
N ALA A 383 -4.13 -8.14 15.54
CA ALA A 383 -3.59 -8.77 16.73
C ALA A 383 -2.85 -7.74 17.58
N THR A 384 -2.81 -7.99 18.88
CA THR A 384 -2.06 -7.18 19.84
C THR A 384 -1.09 -8.10 20.55
N LEU A 385 0.18 -7.69 20.66
CA LEU A 385 1.23 -8.51 21.27
C LEU A 385 2.04 -7.66 22.25
N THR A 386 2.45 -8.25 23.37
CA THR A 386 3.43 -7.64 24.28
C THR A 386 4.81 -8.18 23.95
N VAL A 387 5.75 -7.29 23.63
CA VAL A 387 7.17 -7.61 23.39
C VAL A 387 7.96 -7.24 24.64
N ASP A 388 8.65 -8.21 25.24
CA ASP A 388 9.54 -8.02 26.39
C ASP A 388 10.98 -8.38 26.01
N THR A 389 11.85 -7.37 25.94
CA THR A 389 13.26 -7.53 25.55
C THR A 389 14.17 -7.81 26.76
N ARG A 390 13.65 -7.81 27.98
CA ARG A 390 14.43 -8.04 29.22
C ARG A 390 14.83 -9.49 29.41
N ALA A 391 14.10 -10.41 28.80
CA ALA A 391 14.32 -11.85 28.97
C ALA A 391 15.72 -12.29 28.50
N GLY A 392 16.30 -11.59 27.50
CA GLY A 392 17.66 -11.83 27.03
C GLY A 392 18.74 -11.55 28.09
N ASP A 393 18.55 -10.55 28.95
CA ASP A 393 19.51 -10.19 30.01
C ASP A 393 19.57 -11.24 31.13
N ASN A 394 18.49 -11.99 31.35
CA ASN A 394 18.42 -13.03 32.40
C ASN A 394 18.76 -14.43 31.89
N ALA A 395 18.75 -14.66 30.57
CA ALA A 395 18.99 -15.96 29.95
C ALA A 395 20.42 -16.17 29.45
N SER A 396 21.29 -15.15 29.56
CA SER A 396 22.69 -15.17 29.08
C SER A 396 23.61 -16.12 29.87
N GLY A 397 23.07 -17.01 30.71
CA GLY A 397 23.84 -17.94 31.53
C GLY A 397 23.82 -19.40 31.08
N LEU A 398 22.69 -19.95 30.59
CA LEU A 398 22.49 -21.42 30.63
C LEU A 398 21.48 -22.01 29.59
N GLN A 399 21.18 -21.35 28.46
CA GLN A 399 20.33 -21.98 27.42
C GLN A 399 21.18 -22.68 26.35
N ASP A 400 21.10 -24.01 26.30
CA ASP A 400 21.72 -24.85 25.26
C ASP A 400 21.17 -24.50 23.87
N SER A 401 22.01 -24.63 22.83
CA SER A 401 21.65 -24.34 21.44
C SER A 401 20.41 -25.13 20.98
N ALA A 402 20.27 -26.38 21.41
CA ALA A 402 19.13 -27.24 21.09
C ALA A 402 17.79 -26.69 21.64
N THR A 403 17.81 -25.98 22.78
CA THR A 403 16.60 -25.38 23.36
C THR A 403 16.18 -24.12 22.60
N ARG A 404 17.17 -23.36 22.11
CA ARG A 404 16.94 -22.19 21.23
C ARG A 404 16.38 -22.62 19.88
N ASP A 405 16.94 -23.66 19.26
CA ASP A 405 16.46 -24.21 17.99
C ASP A 405 15.01 -24.73 18.12
N SER A 406 14.67 -25.38 19.24
CA SER A 406 13.29 -25.84 19.49
C SER A 406 12.29 -24.68 19.67
N MET A 407 12.68 -23.57 20.29
CA MET A 407 11.81 -22.39 20.43
C MET A 407 11.63 -21.68 19.09
N ASP A 408 12.67 -21.60 18.26
CA ASP A 408 12.62 -20.99 16.93
C ASP A 408 11.73 -21.81 15.96
N ILE A 409 11.73 -23.13 16.08
CA ILE A 409 10.80 -24.01 15.35
C ILE A 409 9.34 -23.78 15.76
N ALA A 410 9.08 -23.51 17.04
CA ALA A 410 7.73 -23.31 17.57
C ALA A 410 7.18 -21.89 17.34
N ALA A 411 8.05 -20.92 17.01
CA ALA A 411 7.66 -19.53 16.80
C ALA A 411 6.76 -19.39 15.56
N THR A 412 5.67 -18.64 15.72
CA THR A 412 4.79 -18.25 14.62
C THR A 412 5.52 -17.34 13.64
N PRO A 413 5.07 -17.27 12.36
CA PRO A 413 5.69 -16.37 11.39
C PRO A 413 5.75 -14.90 11.82
N LEU A 414 4.73 -14.43 12.55
CA LEU A 414 4.70 -13.06 13.06
C LEU A 414 5.72 -12.85 14.19
N GLU A 415 5.90 -13.85 15.06
CA GLU A 415 6.95 -13.80 16.08
C GLU A 415 8.33 -13.78 15.44
N LYS A 416 8.59 -14.66 14.46
CA LYS A 416 9.83 -14.65 13.67
C LYS A 416 10.09 -13.30 13.00
N LEU A 417 9.05 -12.67 12.45
CA LEU A 417 9.13 -11.32 11.90
C LEU A 417 9.53 -10.29 12.98
N ILE A 418 8.89 -10.30 14.15
CA ILE A 418 9.20 -9.38 15.27
C ILE A 418 10.66 -9.60 15.72
N HIS A 419 11.12 -10.85 15.78
CA HIS A 419 12.50 -11.20 16.12
C HIS A 419 13.55 -10.69 15.12
N THR A 420 13.17 -10.40 13.87
CA THR A 420 14.11 -9.74 12.92
C THR A 420 14.56 -8.35 13.39
N LYS A 421 13.80 -7.74 14.31
CA LYS A 421 14.11 -6.44 14.92
C LYS A 421 14.48 -6.58 16.40
N TRP A 422 13.65 -7.27 17.18
CA TRP A 422 13.87 -7.48 18.62
C TRP A 422 14.28 -8.93 18.86
N GLN A 423 15.55 -9.19 18.58
CA GLN A 423 16.15 -10.52 18.74
C GLN A 423 15.96 -10.99 20.18
N ASP A 424 15.61 -12.27 20.36
CA ASP A 424 15.41 -12.93 21.65
C ASP A 424 14.32 -12.35 22.57
N ALA A 425 13.48 -11.43 22.08
CA ALA A 425 12.39 -10.85 22.87
C ALA A 425 11.28 -11.87 23.16
N GLN A 426 10.78 -11.92 24.39
CA GLN A 426 9.60 -12.75 24.69
C GLN A 426 8.34 -12.08 24.16
N ILE A 427 7.57 -12.82 23.37
CA ILE A 427 6.35 -12.33 22.74
C ILE A 427 5.15 -13.00 23.41
N HIS A 428 4.22 -12.17 23.90
CA HIS A 428 2.96 -12.63 24.50
C HIS A 428 1.80 -12.11 23.67
N TRP A 429 0.92 -13.01 23.21
CA TRP A 429 -0.28 -12.63 22.47
C TRP A 429 -1.35 -12.10 23.43
N ASN A 430 -1.76 -10.86 23.23
CA ASN A 430 -2.79 -10.22 24.06
C ASN A 430 -4.17 -10.56 23.47
N GLY A 431 -4.82 -11.58 24.03
CA GLY A 431 -6.13 -12.03 23.59
C GLY A 431 -6.09 -12.85 22.29
N THR A 432 -7.28 -13.15 21.76
CA THR A 432 -7.42 -13.91 20.51
C THR A 432 -7.32 -12.97 19.31
N PRO A 433 -6.47 -13.26 18.30
CA PRO A 433 -6.43 -12.48 17.07
C PRO A 433 -7.81 -12.37 16.42
N VAL A 434 -8.16 -11.17 15.98
CA VAL A 434 -9.34 -10.95 15.13
C VAL A 434 -8.91 -11.29 13.71
N LEU A 435 -9.55 -12.27 13.08
CA LEU A 435 -9.20 -12.72 11.72
C LEU A 435 -9.93 -11.94 10.64
#